data_AF-A0A662W051-F1
#
_entry.id   AF-A0A662W051-F1
#
_cell.length_a   1.000
_cell.length_b   1.000
_cell.length_c   1.000
_cell.angle_alpha   90.00
_cell.angle_beta   90.00
_cell.angle_gamma   90.00
#
_symmetry.space_group_name_H-M   'P 1'
#
loop_
_entity.id
_entity.type
_entity.pdbx_description
1 polymer ?
#
loop_
_entity_poly.entity_id
_entity_poly.type
_entity_poly.pdbx_seq_one_letter_code
_entity_poly.pdbx_strand_id
1 'polypeptide(L)'
;MKVILDTSFLIELKRGNKKAVEALEERKDECEDIIVSMLTVYELLVGVNYVWKKYGNAKEMMIINDMLKSLTVVPVDLDVVKRASEVKSELMLRGMDVPDLDVL
;
A
#
# COMPACT_ATOMS: atom_id res chain seq x y z
N MET A 1 18.39 0.08 3.91
CA MET A 1 17.13 -0.30 4.58
C MET A 1 16.01 -0.47 3.55
N LYS A 2 15.03 -1.36 3.77
CA LYS A 2 13.81 -1.42 2.92
C LYS A 2 12.64 -0.74 3.61
N VAL A 3 11.82 -0.03 2.86
CA VAL A 3 10.62 0.65 3.37
C VAL A 3 9.38 0.06 2.71
N ILE A 4 8.43 -0.42 3.51
CA ILE A 4 7.10 -0.85 3.04
C ILE A 4 6.16 0.35 3.11
N LEU A 5 5.50 0.68 1.99
CA LEU A 5 4.47 1.72 1.96
C LEU A 5 3.07 1.12 1.95
N ASP A 6 2.23 1.61 2.84
CA ASP A 6 0.80 1.29 2.89
C ASP A 6 0.00 2.08 1.83
N THR A 7 -1.18 1.56 1.48
CA THR A 7 -2.14 2.14 0.54
C THR A 7 -2.48 3.59 0.90
N SER A 8 -2.74 3.86 2.18
CA SER A 8 -3.11 5.20 2.63
C SER A 8 -1.97 6.22 2.39
N PHE A 9 -0.73 5.82 2.60
CA PHE A 9 0.44 6.68 2.38
C PHE A 9 0.66 6.96 0.89
N LEU A 10 0.52 5.96 0.01
CA LEU A 10 0.61 6.14 -1.43
C LEU A 10 -0.47 7.08 -1.97
N ILE A 11 -1.68 7.02 -1.42
CA ILE A 11 -2.77 7.96 -1.77
C ILE A 11 -2.39 9.39 -1.38
N GLU A 12 -1.79 9.60 -0.21
CA GLU A 12 -1.36 10.92 0.24
C GLU A 12 -0.19 11.47 -0.59
N LEU A 13 0.76 10.61 -1.00
CA LEU A 13 1.81 10.98 -1.95
C LEU A 13 1.22 11.43 -3.29
N LYS A 14 0.27 10.66 -3.85
CA LYS A 14 -0.43 11.02 -5.09
C LYS A 14 -1.17 12.36 -4.97
N ARG A 15 -1.71 12.67 -3.79
CA ARG A 15 -2.38 13.96 -3.50
C ARG A 15 -1.40 15.12 -3.33
N GLY A 16 -0.09 14.86 -3.32
CA GLY A 16 0.93 15.88 -3.07
C GLY A 16 0.92 16.38 -1.62
N ASN A 17 0.52 15.52 -0.67
CA ASN A 17 0.55 15.89 0.74
C ASN A 17 1.99 16.15 1.19
N LYS A 18 2.28 17.39 1.57
CA LYS A 18 3.63 17.84 1.94
C LYS A 18 4.29 16.98 3.01
N LYS A 19 3.53 16.57 4.04
CA LYS A 19 4.06 15.74 5.12
C LYS A 19 4.48 14.35 4.63
N ALA A 20 3.70 13.76 3.72
CA ALA A 20 4.03 12.46 3.15
C ALA A 20 5.27 12.55 2.25
N VAL A 21 5.38 13.61 1.45
CA VAL A 21 6.53 13.87 0.59
C VAL A 21 7.80 14.10 1.42
N GLU A 22 7.73 14.98 2.43
CA GLU A 22 8.85 15.25 3.35
C GLU A 22 9.29 13.98 4.08
N ALA A 23 8.34 13.19 4.61
CA ALA A 23 8.66 11.95 5.30
C ALA A 23 9.36 10.92 4.40
N LEU A 24 9.01 10.88 3.10
CA LEU A 24 9.68 10.01 2.14
C LEU A 24 11.08 10.53 1.79
N GLU A 25 11.22 11.83 1.52
CA GLU A 25 12.52 12.43 1.17
C GLU A 25 13.53 12.34 2.33
N GLU A 26 13.11 12.54 3.58
CA GLU A 26 13.98 12.37 4.77
C GLU A 26 14.60 10.98 4.88
N ARG A 27 13.94 9.95 4.34
CA ARG A 27 14.36 8.54 4.46
C ARG A 27 15.00 8.03 3.19
N LYS A 28 14.99 8.82 2.11
CA LYS A 28 15.36 8.40 0.76
C LYS A 28 16.82 8.02 0.66
N ASP A 29 17.71 8.78 1.29
CA ASP A 29 19.15 8.53 1.25
C ASP A 29 19.57 7.27 2.02
N GLU A 30 18.73 6.81 2.95
CA GLU A 30 18.94 5.59 3.74
C GLU A 30 18.15 4.37 3.20
N CYS A 31 17.27 4.62 2.22
CA CYS A 31 16.38 3.63 1.64
C CYS A 31 17.03 2.97 0.42
N GLU A 32 17.28 1.66 0.51
CA GLU A 32 17.77 0.84 -0.59
C GLU A 32 16.66 0.47 -1.57
N ASP A 33 15.43 0.30 -1.06
CA ASP A 33 14.30 -0.21 -1.84
C ASP A 33 12.97 0.20 -1.19
N ILE A 34 12.03 0.65 -2.03
CA ILE A 34 10.67 0.99 -1.63
C ILE A 34 9.76 -0.11 -2.15
N ILE A 35 9.14 -0.81 -1.21
CA ILE A 35 8.36 -2.01 -1.50
C ILE A 35 6.88 -1.81 -1.14
N VAL A 36 6.02 -2.55 -1.81
CA VAL A 36 4.57 -2.59 -1.55
C VAL A 36 4.06 -4.02 -1.57
N SER A 37 3.04 -4.30 -0.75
CA SER A 37 2.35 -5.59 -0.79
C SER A 37 1.49 -5.70 -2.07
N MET A 38 1.34 -6.92 -2.59
CA MET A 38 0.37 -7.19 -3.66
C MET A 38 -1.07 -6.81 -3.24
N LEU A 39 -1.38 -6.77 -1.93
CA LEU A 39 -2.67 -6.31 -1.43
C LEU A 39 -2.86 -4.81 -1.57
N THR A 40 -1.82 -4.02 -1.30
CA THR A 40 -1.81 -2.57 -1.61
C THR A 40 -2.03 -2.31 -3.09
N VAL A 41 -1.42 -3.12 -3.96
CA VAL A 41 -1.67 -3.06 -5.41
C VAL A 41 -3.14 -3.36 -5.72
N TYR A 42 -3.72 -4.38 -5.10
CA TYR A 42 -5.14 -4.70 -5.23
C TYR A 42 -6.03 -3.51 -4.84
N GLU A 43 -5.80 -2.87 -3.70
CA GLU A 43 -6.61 -1.72 -3.26
C GLU A 43 -6.52 -0.52 -4.22
N LEU A 44 -5.32 -0.19 -4.69
CA LEU A 44 -5.12 0.86 -5.68
C LEU A 44 -5.85 0.53 -6.99
N LEU A 45 -5.78 -0.74 -7.44
CA LEU A 45 -6.47 -1.21 -8.63
C LEU A 45 -7.99 -1.19 -8.46
N VAL A 46 -8.53 -1.53 -7.30
CA VAL A 46 -9.96 -1.38 -6.98
C VAL A 46 -10.37 0.09 -7.12
N GLY A 47 -9.61 1.01 -6.53
CA GLY A 47 -9.87 2.45 -6.60
C GLY A 47 -9.91 2.99 -8.03
N VAL A 48 -8.91 2.68 -8.87
CA VAL A 48 -8.90 3.17 -10.26
C VAL A 48 -9.97 2.51 -11.12
N ASN A 49 -10.26 1.21 -10.92
CA ASN A 49 -11.33 0.53 -11.64
C ASN A 49 -12.70 1.10 -11.26
N TYR A 50 -12.90 1.47 -10.00
CA TYR A 50 -14.12 2.15 -9.57
C TYR A 50 -14.28 3.50 -10.29
N VAL A 51 -13.24 4.33 -10.31
CA VAL A 51 -13.26 5.63 -11.00
C VAL A 51 -13.53 5.47 -12.49
N TRP A 52 -12.87 4.50 -13.13
CA TRP A 52 -13.10 4.19 -14.54
C TRP A 52 -14.56 3.80 -14.81
N LYS A 53 -15.11 2.85 -14.04
CA LYS A 53 -16.50 2.39 -14.22
C LYS A 53 -17.52 3.49 -13.95
N LYS A 54 -17.26 4.37 -12.99
CA LYS A 54 -18.20 5.42 -12.58
C LYS A 54 -18.15 6.67 -13.46
N TYR A 55 -16.97 7.03 -13.94
CA TYR A 55 -16.74 8.33 -14.60
C TYR A 55 -16.09 8.24 -15.99
N GLY A 56 -15.71 7.05 -16.47
CA GLY A 56 -15.03 6.87 -17.76
C GLY A 56 -13.65 7.52 -17.84
N ASN A 57 -12.98 7.74 -16.70
CA ASN A 57 -11.72 8.47 -16.61
C ASN A 57 -10.51 7.54 -16.49
N ALA A 58 -9.75 7.36 -17.58
CA ALA A 58 -8.57 6.49 -17.61
C ALA A 58 -7.31 7.13 -16.99
N LYS A 59 -7.32 8.45 -16.74
CA LYS A 59 -6.15 9.19 -16.24
C LYS A 59 -5.64 8.63 -14.92
N GLU A 60 -6.56 8.25 -14.02
CA GLU A 60 -6.23 7.67 -12.72
C GLU A 60 -5.48 6.33 -12.85
N MET A 61 -5.89 5.49 -13.81
CA MET A 61 -5.19 4.24 -14.08
C MET A 61 -3.77 4.46 -14.60
N MET A 62 -3.57 5.47 -15.46
CA MET A 62 -2.23 5.81 -15.96
C MET A 62 -1.31 6.28 -14.82
N ILE A 63 -1.81 7.14 -13.92
CA ILE A 63 -1.03 7.63 -12.77
C ILE A 63 -0.61 6.49 -11.84
N ILE A 64 -1.55 5.61 -11.47
CA ILE A 64 -1.24 4.48 -10.58
C ILE A 64 -0.28 3.49 -11.24
N ASN A 65 -0.48 3.15 -12.52
CA ASN A 65 0.43 2.26 -13.22
C ASN A 65 1.84 2.83 -13.32
N ASP A 66 1.99 4.14 -13.48
CA ASP A 66 3.31 4.77 -13.51
C ASP A 66 4.00 4.77 -12.14
N MET A 67 3.25 5.08 -11.08
CA MET A 67 3.71 4.98 -9.70
C MET A 67 4.15 3.55 -9.33
N LEU A 68 3.42 2.52 -9.77
CA LEU A 68 3.78 1.13 -9.46
C LEU A 68 5.08 0.68 -10.15
N LYS A 69 5.50 1.30 -11.26
CA LYS A 69 6.78 0.95 -11.92
C LYS A 69 8.00 1.31 -11.08
N SER A 70 7.87 2.29 -10.18
CA SER A 70 8.98 2.71 -9.31
C SER A 70 9.04 1.95 -7.98
N LEU A 71 8.17 0.95 -7.79
CA LEU A 71 8.02 0.23 -6.53
C LEU A 71 8.28 -1.26 -6.75
N THR A 72 8.93 -1.89 -5.77
CA THR A 72 9.08 -3.35 -5.77
C THR A 72 7.82 -3.98 -5.17
N VAL A 73 7.07 -4.72 -5.99
CA VAL A 73 5.87 -5.43 -5.54
C VAL A 73 6.27 -6.78 -4.94
N VAL A 74 5.84 -7.04 -3.70
CA VAL A 74 6.13 -8.29 -2.98
C VAL A 74 4.83 -9.12 -2.87
N PRO A 75 4.86 -10.41 -3.22
CA PRO A 75 3.68 -11.27 -3.12
C PRO A 75 3.33 -11.60 -1.67
N VAL A 76 2.06 -11.91 -1.44
CA VAL A 76 1.59 -12.54 -0.19
C VAL A 76 1.64 -14.05 -0.39
N ASP A 77 2.51 -14.72 0.35
CA ASP A 77 2.65 -16.17 0.35
C ASP A 77 2.11 -16.81 1.64
N LEU A 78 2.27 -18.13 1.76
CA LEU A 78 1.77 -18.87 2.92
C LEU A 78 2.43 -18.43 4.23
N ASP A 79 3.69 -17.99 4.22
CA ASP A 79 4.40 -17.60 5.43
C ASP A 79 3.95 -16.22 5.90
N VAL A 80 3.67 -15.29 4.96
CA VAL A 80 2.98 -14.02 5.27
C VAL A 80 1.61 -14.29 5.90
N VAL A 81 0.81 -15.18 5.30
CA VAL A 81 -0.53 -15.51 5.80
C VAL A 81 -0.48 -16.12 7.21
N LYS A 82 0.45 -17.04 7.48
CA LYS A 82 0.63 -17.61 8.83
C LYS A 82 0.93 -16.50 9.83
N ARG A 83 1.88 -15.62 9.51
CA ARG A 83 2.27 -14.53 10.41
C ARG A 83 1.11 -13.55 10.66
N ALA A 84 0.40 -13.16 9.62
CA ALA A 84 -0.77 -12.29 9.73
C ALA A 84 -1.88 -12.93 10.58
N SER A 85 -2.09 -14.25 10.46
CA SER A 85 -3.08 -14.97 11.27
C SER A 85 -2.74 -14.97 12.77
N GLU A 86 -1.46 -15.13 13.11
CA GLU A 86 -0.98 -15.01 14.49
C GLU A 86 -1.27 -13.61 15.03
N VAL A 87 -0.84 -12.57 14.30
CA VAL A 87 -1.06 -11.17 14.68
C VAL A 87 -2.54 -10.86 14.84
N LYS A 88 -3.40 -11.25 13.88
CA LYS A 88 -4.85 -11.01 13.96
C LYS A 88 -5.45 -11.66 15.20
N SER A 89 -5.09 -12.90 15.49
CA SER A 89 -5.60 -13.61 16.67
C SER A 89 -5.22 -12.93 17.98
N GLU A 90 -3.99 -12.39 18.07
CA GLU A 90 -3.55 -11.60 19.23
C GLU A 90 -4.32 -10.28 19.36
N LEU A 91 -4.57 -9.58 18.24
CA LEU A 91 -5.37 -8.35 18.23
C LEU A 91 -6.81 -8.62 18.69
N MET A 92 -7.41 -9.73 18.24
CA MET A 92 -8.74 -10.17 18.67
C MET A 92 -8.81 -10.43 20.18
N LEU A 93 -7.80 -11.12 20.75
CA LEU A 93 -7.72 -11.36 22.19
C LEU A 93 -7.62 -10.07 23.00
N ARG A 94 -7.05 -9.02 22.41
CA ARG A 94 -6.94 -7.68 23.00
C ARG A 94 -8.16 -6.80 22.76
N GLY A 95 -9.20 -7.30 22.08
CA GLY A 95 -10.38 -6.54 21.71
C GLY A 95 -10.11 -5.41 20.70
N MET A 96 -9.01 -5.51 19.95
CA MET A 96 -8.67 -4.56 18.89
C MET A 96 -9.18 -5.07 17.54
N ASP A 97 -10.01 -4.28 16.89
CA ASP A 97 -10.49 -4.56 15.54
C ASP A 97 -9.62 -3.80 14.52
N VAL A 98 -8.89 -4.55 13.72
CA VAL A 98 -8.04 -4.05 12.63
C VAL A 98 -8.44 -4.78 11.35
N PRO A 99 -8.66 -4.09 10.22
CA PRO A 99 -9.03 -4.73 8.95
C PRO A 99 -8.04 -5.79 8.51
N ASP A 100 -8.52 -6.88 7.89
CA ASP A 100 -7.65 -8.01 7.51
C ASP A 100 -6.59 -7.62 6.48
N LEU A 101 -6.90 -6.70 5.56
CA LEU A 101 -5.93 -6.20 4.58
C LEU A 101 -4.81 -5.38 5.22
N ASP A 102 -5.08 -4.66 6.32
CA ASP A 102 -4.06 -3.89 7.03
C ASP A 102 -3.15 -4.79 7.90
N VAL A 103 -3.58 -6.02 8.17
CA VAL A 103 -2.81 -7.03 8.92
C VAL A 103 -1.90 -7.86 7.99
N LEU A 104 -2.24 -7.96 6.70
CA LEU A 104 -1.55 -8.77 5.68
C LEU A 104 -0.54 -7.96 4.87
#